data_AF-A0AAJ4RE36-F1
#
_entry.id   AF-A0AAJ4RE36-F1
#
_cell.length_a   1.000
_cell.length_b   1.000
_cell.length_c   1.000
_cell.angle_alpha   90.00
_cell.angle_beta   90.00
_cell.angle_gamma   90.00
#
_symmetry.space_group_name_H-M   'P 1'
#
loop_
_entity.id
_entity.type
_entity.pdbx_description
1 polymer ?
#
loop_
_entity_poly.entity_id
_entity_poly.type
_entity_poly.pdbx_seq_one_letter_code
_entity_poly.pdbx_strand_id
1 'polypeptide(L)'
;MYLRLDKISKKKLFEALEVFQGCEIYFFGSRRDPEKRGGDIDIAIKGLDKEEFKKKRVKFFKKLLLSDFDYDVDLVHYESASELLKQEIRRAND
;
A
#
# COMPACT_ATOMS: atom_id res chain seq x y z
N MET A 1 -10.36 -5.78 7.25
CA MET A 1 -9.44 -5.96 6.10
C MET A 1 -8.43 -7.04 6.43
N TYR A 2 -8.38 -8.12 5.65
CA TYR A 2 -7.40 -9.20 5.82
C TYR A 2 -6.19 -8.95 4.92
N LEU A 3 -4.99 -9.11 5.48
CA LEU A 3 -3.72 -9.05 4.75
C LEU A 3 -2.86 -10.21 5.25
N ARG A 4 -2.34 -11.04 4.34
CA ARG A 4 -1.48 -12.18 4.67
C ARG A 4 -0.08 -11.71 5.10
N LEU A 5 0.01 -11.23 6.32
CA LEU A 5 1.23 -10.77 6.99
C LEU A 5 1.17 -11.16 8.47
N ASP A 6 2.33 -11.48 9.03
CA ASP A 6 2.47 -11.67 10.48
C ASP A 6 2.24 -10.36 11.24
N LYS A 7 2.08 -10.47 12.56
CA LYS A 7 1.73 -9.33 13.42
C LYS A 7 2.81 -8.24 13.43
N ILE A 8 4.08 -8.63 13.41
CA ILE A 8 5.22 -7.70 13.48
C ILE A 8 5.31 -6.93 12.17
N SER A 9 5.25 -7.64 11.03
CA SER A 9 5.30 -6.99 9.71
C SER A 9 4.09 -6.09 9.47
N LYS A 10 2.89 -6.50 9.89
CA LYS A 10 1.72 -5.61 9.87
C LYS A 10 2.00 -4.32 10.64
N LYS A 11 2.50 -4.43 11.88
CA LYS A 11 2.81 -3.27 12.70
C LYS A 11 3.79 -2.31 12.00
N LYS A 12 4.92 -2.83 11.51
CA LYS A 12 5.93 -2.05 10.76
C LYS A 12 5.31 -1.34 9.53
N LEU A 13 4.49 -2.07 8.76
CA LEU A 13 3.81 -1.52 7.59
C LEU A 13 2.86 -0.37 7.96
N PHE A 14 2.02 -0.56 8.98
CA PHE A 14 1.08 0.48 9.42
C PHE A 14 1.82 1.71 9.99
N GLU A 15 2.89 1.53 10.76
CA GLU A 15 3.73 2.64 11.24
C GLU A 15 4.42 3.42 10.10
N ALA A 16 4.75 2.75 9.00
CA ALA A 16 5.24 3.41 7.79
C ALA A 16 4.13 4.17 7.06
N LEU A 17 2.91 3.61 7.00
CA LEU A 17 1.75 4.23 6.35
C LEU A 17 1.28 5.52 7.02
N GLU A 18 1.66 5.78 8.27
CA GLU A 18 1.44 7.08 8.94
C GLU A 18 1.99 8.28 8.14
N VAL A 19 2.96 8.08 7.24
CA VAL A 19 3.43 9.13 6.31
C VAL A 19 2.31 9.67 5.41
N PHE A 20 1.29 8.84 5.17
CA PHE A 20 0.09 9.15 4.38
C PHE A 20 -1.13 9.47 5.27
N GLN A 21 -0.93 9.82 6.55
CA GLN A 21 -2.03 10.27 7.40
C GLN A 21 -2.83 11.39 6.71
N GLY A 22 -4.16 11.27 6.73
CA GLY A 22 -5.10 12.18 6.05
C GLY A 22 -5.42 11.79 4.60
N CYS A 23 -4.75 10.79 4.04
CA CYS A 23 -5.07 10.22 2.73
C CYS A 23 -5.98 8.98 2.87
N GLU A 24 -6.70 8.64 1.81
CA GLU A 24 -7.40 7.37 1.71
C GLU A 24 -6.40 6.29 1.26
N ILE A 25 -6.32 5.18 2.01
CA ILE A 25 -5.38 4.08 1.77
C ILE A 25 -6.18 2.82 1.44
N TYR A 26 -5.92 2.26 0.27
CA TYR A 26 -6.56 1.02 -0.17
C TYR A 26 -5.51 -0.07 -0.33
N PHE A 27 -5.81 -1.25 0.18
CA PHE A 27 -5.02 -2.45 -0.11
C PHE A 27 -5.73 -3.21 -1.21
N PHE A 28 -5.00 -3.77 -2.16
CA PHE A 28 -5.58 -4.56 -3.24
C PHE A 28 -4.63 -5.71 -3.62
N GLY A 29 -4.90 -6.35 -4.75
CA GLY A 29 -4.02 -7.37 -5.31
C GLY A 29 -3.95 -8.66 -4.50
N SER A 30 -2.89 -9.43 -4.78
CA SER A 30 -2.86 -10.86 -4.48
C SER A 30 -2.74 -11.19 -3.00
N ARG A 31 -2.18 -10.30 -2.17
CA ARG A 31 -1.97 -10.54 -0.72
C ARG A 31 -3.22 -10.47 0.14
N ARG A 32 -4.37 -10.10 -0.44
CA ARG A 32 -5.67 -10.14 0.21
C ARG A 32 -6.37 -11.51 0.08
N ASP A 33 -5.94 -12.33 -0.86
CA ASP A 33 -6.55 -13.61 -1.20
C ASP A 33 -5.96 -14.77 -0.38
N PRO A 34 -6.64 -15.37 0.61
CA PRO A 34 -6.04 -16.39 1.47
C PRO A 34 -5.49 -17.62 0.72
N GLU A 35 -5.91 -17.89 -0.52
CA GLU A 35 -5.52 -19.08 -1.28
C GLU A 35 -4.20 -18.91 -2.06
N LYS A 36 -3.74 -17.67 -2.27
CA LYS A 36 -2.50 -17.38 -3.00
C LYS A 36 -1.25 -17.42 -2.10
N ARG A 37 -0.09 -17.78 -2.67
CA ARG A 37 1.22 -17.81 -1.99
C ARG A 37 2.15 -16.72 -2.55
N GLY A 38 2.98 -16.11 -1.69
CA GLY A 38 3.92 -15.05 -2.09
C GLY A 38 3.23 -13.74 -2.53
N GLY A 39 3.94 -12.95 -3.36
CA GLY A 39 3.45 -11.72 -4.00
C GLY A 39 3.84 -10.43 -3.28
N ASP A 40 3.63 -9.28 -3.91
CA ASP A 40 3.93 -7.96 -3.33
C ASP A 40 2.73 -7.44 -2.53
N ILE A 41 2.95 -6.43 -1.67
CA ILE A 41 1.85 -5.73 -1.00
C ILE A 41 1.44 -4.55 -1.87
N ASP A 42 0.30 -4.69 -2.55
CA ASP A 42 -0.24 -3.65 -3.41
C ASP A 42 -1.07 -2.62 -2.60
N ILE A 43 -0.62 -1.37 -2.61
CA ILE A 43 -1.23 -0.27 -1.84
C ILE A 43 -1.49 0.92 -2.75
N ALA A 44 -2.72 1.40 -2.79
CA ALA A 44 -3.09 2.63 -3.48
C ALA A 44 -3.32 3.76 -2.48
N ILE A 45 -2.74 4.93 -2.75
CA ILE A 45 -2.91 6.15 -1.97
C ILE A 45 -3.70 7.15 -2.80
N LYS A 46 -4.80 7.64 -2.23
CA LYS A 46 -5.70 8.63 -2.84
C LYS A 46 -5.76 9.89 -1.97
N GLY A 47 -5.96 11.04 -2.60
CA GLY A 47 -6.03 12.35 -1.97
C GLY A 47 -4.69 13.10 -1.95
N LEU A 48 -3.81 12.83 -2.91
CA LEU A 48 -2.54 13.55 -3.07
C LEU A 48 -2.36 14.00 -4.52
N ASP A 49 -1.68 15.13 -4.70
CA ASP A 49 -1.11 15.44 -6.01
C ASP A 49 0.14 14.59 -6.29
N LYS A 50 0.63 14.66 -7.54
CA LYS A 50 1.76 13.86 -8.01
C LYS A 50 3.07 14.19 -7.29
N GLU A 51 3.29 15.44 -6.91
CA GLU A 51 4.53 15.86 -6.25
C GLU A 51 4.54 15.45 -4.77
N GLU A 52 3.43 15.66 -4.08
CA GLU A 52 3.22 15.20 -2.70
C GLU A 52 3.33 13.68 -2.60
N PHE A 53 2.69 12.95 -3.52
CA PHE A 53 2.79 11.50 -3.58
C PHE A 53 4.25 11.04 -3.72
N LYS A 54 5.03 11.65 -4.63
CA LYS A 54 6.47 11.33 -4.79
C LYS A 54 7.25 11.58 -3.51
N LYS A 55 7.06 12.73 -2.86
CA LYS A 55 7.76 13.08 -1.60
C LYS A 55 7.41 12.10 -0.48
N LYS A 56 6.13 11.78 -0.31
CA LYS A 56 5.65 10.84 0.71
C LYS A 56 6.07 9.40 0.39
N ARG A 57 6.08 8.98 -0.88
CA ARG A 57 6.59 7.67 -1.32
C ARG A 57 8.03 7.45 -0.87
N VAL A 58 8.93 8.42 -1.09
CA VAL A 58 10.32 8.31 -0.63
C VAL A 58 10.41 8.17 0.89
N LYS A 59 9.65 8.97 1.64
CA LYS A 59 9.60 8.89 3.11
C LYS A 59 9.08 7.54 3.60
N PHE A 60 8.06 7.00 2.94
CA PHE A 60 7.48 5.69 3.24
C PHE A 60 8.50 4.56 3.06
N PHE A 61 9.14 4.46 1.89
CA PHE A 61 10.13 3.42 1.64
C PHE A 61 11.36 3.56 2.54
N LYS A 62 11.78 4.80 2.87
CA LYS A 62 12.82 5.04 3.87
C LYS A 62 12.43 4.46 5.24
N LYS A 63 11.19 4.63 5.69
CA LYS A 63 10.71 4.05 6.96
C LYS A 63 10.72 2.52 6.93
N LEU A 64 10.23 1.92 5.85
CA LEU A 64 10.24 0.45 5.71
C LEU A 64 11.67 -0.10 5.77
N LEU A 65 12.59 0.51 5.02
CA LEU A 65 14.00 0.12 5.00
C LEU A 65 14.64 0.19 6.40
N LEU A 66 14.41 1.29 7.13
CA LEU A 66 14.95 1.48 8.49
C LEU A 66 14.32 0.53 9.54
N SER A 67 13.20 -0.12 9.20
CA SER A 67 12.50 -1.05 10.08
C SER A 67 12.84 -2.52 9.81
N ASP A 68 13.76 -2.80 8.89
CA ASP A 68 14.06 -4.15 8.39
C ASP A 68 12.76 -4.85 7.95
N PHE A 69 12.04 -4.25 7.00
CA PHE A 69 10.80 -4.80 6.48
C PHE A 69 11.07 -5.76 5.32
N ASP A 70 10.72 -7.03 5.49
CA ASP A 70 11.15 -8.14 4.62
C ASP A 70 10.27 -8.37 3.37
N TYR A 71 9.28 -7.52 3.13
CA TYR A 71 8.31 -7.71 2.05
C TYR A 71 8.33 -6.57 1.06
N ASP A 72 8.25 -6.92 -0.22
CA ASP A 72 8.07 -5.94 -1.28
C ASP A 72 6.68 -5.28 -1.21
N VAL A 73 6.66 -3.98 -1.49
CA VAL A 73 5.46 -3.13 -1.47
C VAL A 73 5.41 -2.38 -2.79
N ASP A 74 4.29 -2.49 -3.51
CA ASP A 74 4.00 -1.60 -4.64
C ASP A 74 3.06 -0.48 -4.20
N LEU A 75 3.48 0.76 -4.49
CA LEU A 75 2.73 1.96 -4.14
C LEU A 75 2.20 2.63 -5.40
N VAL A 76 0.87 2.68 -5.50
CA VAL A 76 0.14 3.28 -6.61
C VAL A 76 -0.43 4.63 -6.21
N HIS A 77 -0.21 5.63 -7.06
CA HIS A 77 -0.86 6.94 -6.96
C HIS A 77 -2.24 6.87 -7.60
N TYR A 78 -3.29 6.84 -6.79
CA TYR A 78 -4.65 6.54 -7.23
C TYR A 78 -5.14 7.49 -8.32
N GLU A 79 -4.91 8.81 -8.18
CA GLU A 79 -5.38 9.82 -9.13
C GLU A 79 -4.84 9.55 -10.54
N SER A 80 -3.57 9.11 -10.63
CA SER A 80 -2.87 8.83 -11.88
C SER A 80 -3.06 7.40 -12.42
N ALA A 81 -3.72 6.53 -11.64
CA ALA A 81 -3.96 5.14 -12.04
C ALA A 81 -4.94 5.04 -13.22
N SER A 82 -4.78 4.00 -14.04
CA SER A 82 -5.71 3.67 -15.11
C SER A 82 -7.09 3.33 -14.56
N GLU A 83 -8.14 3.49 -15.37
CA GLU A 83 -9.50 3.18 -14.92
C GLU A 83 -9.67 1.69 -14.57
N LEU A 84 -9.02 0.79 -15.32
CA LEU A 84 -8.99 -0.63 -15.02
C LEU A 84 -8.43 -0.91 -13.61
N LEU A 85 -7.31 -0.27 -13.26
CA LEU A 85 -6.70 -0.43 -11.94
C LEU A 85 -7.59 0.17 -10.84
N LYS A 86 -8.22 1.33 -11.11
CA LYS A 86 -9.19 1.94 -10.16
C LYS A 86 -10.40 1.05 -9.92
N GLN A 87 -10.86 0.31 -10.93
CA GLN A 87 -11.95 -0.66 -10.79
C GLN A 87 -11.53 -1.86 -9.93
N GLU A 88 -10.32 -2.37 -10.11
CA GLU A 88 -9.77 -3.44 -9.27
C GLU A 88 -9.66 -3.01 -7.81
N ILE A 89 -9.11 -1.80 -7.57
CA ILE A 89 -9.00 -1.23 -6.22
C ILE A 89 -10.38 -1.09 -5.58
N ARG A 90 -11.39 -0.62 -6.32
CA ARG A 90 -12.77 -0.51 -5.82
C ARG A 90 -13.36 -1.88 -5.48
N ARG A 91 -13.31 -2.83 -6.41
CA ARG A 91 -13.80 -4.21 -6.19
C ARG A 91 -13.16 -4.90 -4.98
N ALA A 92 -11.90 -4.62 -4.69
CA ALA A 92 -11.22 -5.18 -3.52
C ALA A 92 -11.68 -4.54 -2.19
N ASN A 93 -12.30 -3.36 -2.22
CA ASN A 93 -12.64 -2.56 -1.04
C ASN A 93 -14.13 -2.26 -0.87
N ASP A 94 -14.97 -2.71 -1.81
CA ASP A 94 -16.43 -2.83 -1.69
C ASP A 94 -16.81 -3.97 -0.72
#